data_AF-A0A9P1FUM3-F1
#
_entry.id   AF-A0A9P1FUM3-F1
#
_cell.length_a   1.000
_cell.length_b   1.000
_cell.length_c   1.000
_cell.angle_alpha   90.00
_cell.angle_beta   90.00
_cell.angle_gamma   90.00
#
_symmetry.space_group_name_H-M   'P 1'
#
loop_
_entity.id
_entity.type
_entity.pdbx_description
1 polymer ?
#
loop_
_entity_poly.entity_id
_entity_poly.type
_entity_poly.pdbx_seq_one_letter_code
_entity_poly.pdbx_strand_id
1 'polypeptide(L)'
;MEVELGPAGPAAWQRQLVMDPMQRPPTWDPMQRPLAWARPSAFAAPPLPFNAPLQVETEAPRDEARQSFLDLGHDGRHGHRVPWRQYVSLAVWYLLLVMEYIVVRIVCQFDIPRDCKPHGNLDTIFDLQVMFMMGFMLAILTGVHMPDRFAYLFCFKGPRPRGIAFLLVMVVSGPVWGSLDTIDSLSRISFTSSFFEESFVNVLIGLAFGAAAAFLLLWHFYCAFMHNQISGFLAYSGSRLSIWIFYGVYLYIAATTTNVEVHLHHYVIGFLIAILAEFNHPISLVVLAAGTGIFVQGISAYHADALTEEKKHLLALFF
;
A
#
# COMPACT_ATOMS: atom_id res chain seq x y z
N MET A 1 1.48 -47.43 -38.01
CA MET A 1 2.01 -46.05 -37.94
C MET A 1 2.75 -45.97 -36.61
N GLU A 2 4.02 -46.35 -36.62
CA GLU A 2 4.90 -46.29 -35.46
C GLU A 2 5.50 -44.89 -35.39
N VAL A 3 5.37 -44.24 -34.24
CA VAL A 3 6.03 -42.99 -33.93
C VAL A 3 7.17 -43.33 -32.98
N GLU A 4 8.40 -43.30 -33.50
CA GLU A 4 9.61 -43.38 -32.69
C GLU A 4 9.74 -42.14 -31.81
N LEU A 5 9.73 -42.35 -30.49
CA LEU A 5 10.13 -41.34 -29.51
C LEU A 5 11.58 -41.60 -29.11
N GLY A 6 12.48 -40.75 -29.61
CA GLY A 6 13.89 -40.77 -29.23
C GLY A 6 14.12 -40.31 -27.77
N PRO A 7 15.19 -40.78 -27.10
CA PRO A 7 15.44 -40.49 -25.70
C PRO A 7 15.98 -39.06 -25.52
N ALA A 8 15.22 -38.23 -24.81
CA ALA A 8 15.67 -36.92 -24.34
C ALA A 8 16.61 -37.10 -23.14
N GLY A 9 17.90 -36.84 -23.34
CA GLY A 9 18.93 -36.93 -22.30
C GLY A 9 18.86 -35.78 -21.26
N PRO A 10 19.41 -35.96 -20.04
CA PRO A 10 19.14 -35.09 -18.88
C PRO A 10 19.91 -33.75 -18.82
N ALA A 11 20.55 -33.31 -19.90
CA ALA A 11 21.63 -32.30 -19.82
C ALA A 11 21.27 -30.87 -20.31
N ALA A 12 20.00 -30.55 -20.56
CA ALA A 12 19.61 -29.28 -21.18
C ALA A 12 19.18 -28.15 -20.22
N TRP A 13 19.04 -28.40 -18.92
CA TRP A 13 18.41 -27.44 -18.00
C TRP A 13 19.36 -26.54 -17.17
N GLN A 14 20.67 -26.69 -17.32
CA GLN A 14 21.63 -26.09 -16.38
C GLN A 14 22.32 -24.81 -16.85
N ARG A 15 21.89 -24.17 -17.94
CA ARG A 15 22.66 -23.08 -18.57
C ARG A 15 21.96 -21.73 -18.78
N GLN A 16 20.94 -21.39 -18.00
CA GLN A 16 20.24 -20.11 -18.16
C GLN A 16 19.79 -19.41 -16.87
N LEU A 17 20.68 -19.38 -15.87
CA LEU A 17 20.57 -18.49 -14.71
C LEU A 17 21.85 -17.67 -14.56
N VAL A 18 22.22 -16.94 -15.61
CA VAL A 18 23.12 -15.79 -15.47
C VAL A 18 22.20 -14.60 -15.20
N MET A 19 22.15 -14.17 -13.94
CA MET A 19 21.51 -12.94 -13.54
C MET A 19 22.16 -11.77 -14.28
N ASP A 20 21.43 -11.20 -15.21
CA ASP A 20 21.77 -9.95 -15.87
C ASP A 20 21.99 -8.88 -14.77
N PRO A 21 23.18 -8.27 -14.65
CA PRO A 21 23.44 -7.30 -13.61
C PRO A 21 22.49 -6.12 -13.79
N MET A 22 21.51 -6.03 -12.88
CA MET A 22 20.69 -4.86 -12.56
C MET A 22 21.08 -3.63 -13.38
N GLN A 23 20.37 -3.41 -14.50
CA GLN A 23 20.27 -2.08 -15.07
C GLN A 23 19.88 -1.16 -13.92
N ARG A 24 20.79 -0.25 -13.57
CA ARG A 24 20.56 0.70 -12.49
C ARG A 24 19.21 1.36 -12.75
N PRO A 25 18.29 1.39 -11.78
CA PRO A 25 17.09 2.20 -11.94
C PRO A 25 17.55 3.61 -12.32
N PRO A 26 16.88 4.30 -13.26
CA PRO A 26 17.22 5.67 -13.58
C PRO A 26 17.33 6.43 -12.27
N THR A 27 18.49 7.00 -12.02
CA THR A 27 18.71 7.87 -10.85
C THR A 27 17.70 8.98 -10.97
N TRP A 28 16.66 8.92 -10.14
CA TRP A 28 15.64 9.94 -10.05
C TRP A 28 16.35 11.19 -9.50
N ASP A 29 16.71 12.11 -10.40
CA ASP A 29 17.18 13.44 -10.03
C ASP A 29 15.93 14.32 -9.81
N PRO A 30 15.55 14.62 -8.56
CA PRO A 30 14.32 15.36 -8.26
C PRO A 30 14.35 16.82 -8.74
N MET A 31 15.43 17.31 -9.34
CA MET A 31 15.56 18.72 -9.77
C MET A 31 15.66 18.95 -11.28
N GLN A 32 15.57 17.91 -12.12
CA GLN A 32 15.70 18.08 -13.58
C GLN A 32 14.45 17.66 -14.36
N ARG A 33 13.37 18.44 -14.23
CA ARG A 33 12.45 18.65 -15.36
C ARG A 33 12.15 20.14 -15.54
N PRO A 34 12.31 20.68 -16.77
CA PRO A 34 11.92 22.03 -17.08
C PRO A 34 10.38 22.12 -17.10
N LEU A 35 9.87 23.20 -16.51
CA LEU A 35 8.50 23.69 -16.64
C LEU A 35 8.16 23.91 -18.13
N ALA A 36 7.72 22.86 -18.83
CA ALA A 36 7.33 22.92 -20.24
C ALA A 36 5.80 23.05 -20.43
N TRP A 37 5.10 23.63 -19.46
CA TRP A 37 3.66 23.89 -19.53
C TRP A 37 3.35 25.34 -19.13
N ALA A 38 3.86 26.29 -19.91
CA ALA A 38 3.28 27.61 -20.17
C ALA A 38 4.29 28.48 -20.93
N ARG A 39 4.27 28.45 -22.27
CA ARG A 39 4.64 29.62 -23.05
C ARG A 39 3.49 29.96 -24.00
N PRO A 40 2.80 31.09 -23.80
CA PRO A 40 2.02 31.67 -24.87
C PRO A 40 2.98 32.06 -26.00
N SER A 41 2.59 31.66 -27.20
CA SER A 41 3.17 32.03 -28.48
C SER A 41 3.40 33.53 -28.61
N ALA A 42 4.67 33.97 -28.66
CA ALA A 42 5.14 35.15 -29.39
C ALA A 42 6.62 35.43 -29.08
N PHE A 43 7.55 34.73 -29.73
CA PHE A 43 8.88 35.30 -29.99
C PHE A 43 9.33 34.79 -31.35
N ALA A 44 9.51 35.73 -32.29
CA ALA A 44 10.02 35.49 -33.62
C ALA A 44 11.39 34.81 -33.53
N ALA A 45 11.50 33.62 -34.09
CA ALA A 45 12.78 32.95 -34.27
C ALA A 45 13.61 33.73 -35.30
N PRO A 46 14.91 33.97 -35.06
CA PRO A 46 15.80 34.49 -36.09
C PRO A 46 15.91 33.49 -37.26
N PRO A 47 16.12 33.97 -38.49
CA PRO A 47 16.29 33.10 -39.65
C PRO A 47 17.53 32.21 -39.46
N LEU A 48 17.33 30.89 -39.47
CA LEU A 48 18.41 29.92 -39.42
C LEU A 48 19.22 29.96 -40.73
N PRO A 49 20.55 29.84 -40.66
CA PRO A 49 21.39 29.75 -41.85
C PRO A 49 21.08 28.47 -42.64
N PHE A 50 20.90 28.65 -43.95
CA PHE A 50 20.31 27.69 -44.90
C PHE A 50 21.19 26.47 -45.26
N ASN A 51 22.33 26.23 -44.60
CA ASN A 51 23.32 25.23 -45.04
C ASN A 51 23.98 24.45 -43.90
N ALA A 52 23.20 23.92 -42.96
CA ALA A 52 23.70 22.86 -42.07
C ALA A 52 23.30 21.49 -42.66
N PRO A 53 24.23 20.57 -42.94
CA PRO A 53 23.88 19.22 -43.37
C PRO A 53 23.05 18.56 -42.27
N LEU A 54 21.84 18.14 -42.64
CA LEU A 54 20.92 17.40 -41.80
C LEU A 54 21.65 16.12 -41.34
N GLN A 55 22.18 16.11 -40.11
CA GLN A 55 22.61 14.87 -39.50
C GLN A 55 21.33 14.09 -39.21
N VAL A 56 21.00 13.17 -40.12
CA VAL A 56 20.03 12.10 -39.89
C VAL A 56 20.63 11.26 -38.77
N GLU A 57 20.36 11.64 -37.53
CA GLU A 57 20.51 10.74 -36.39
C GLU A 57 19.70 9.51 -36.75
N THR A 58 20.41 8.47 -37.13
CA THR A 58 19.86 7.15 -37.35
C THR A 58 19.49 6.68 -35.96
N GLU A 59 18.29 7.04 -35.50
CA GLU A 59 17.68 6.51 -34.29
C GLU A 59 17.73 5.00 -34.42
N ALA A 60 18.71 4.39 -33.73
CA ALA A 60 18.77 2.95 -33.58
C ALA A 60 17.40 2.50 -33.06
N PRO A 61 16.78 1.46 -33.66
CA PRO A 61 15.39 1.12 -33.41
C PRO A 61 15.20 0.77 -31.93
N ARG A 62 14.61 1.71 -31.18
CA ARG A 62 14.17 1.50 -29.79
C ARG A 62 13.08 0.44 -29.65
N ASP A 63 12.59 -0.08 -30.77
CA ASP A 63 11.44 -0.96 -30.85
C ASP A 63 11.80 -2.44 -30.72
N GLU A 64 13.03 -2.88 -31.06
CA GLU A 64 13.41 -4.31 -30.98
C GLU A 64 13.73 -4.79 -29.56
N ALA A 65 14.22 -3.92 -28.67
CA ALA A 65 14.52 -4.29 -27.27
C ALA A 65 13.27 -4.30 -26.36
N ARG A 66 12.14 -3.72 -26.80
CA ARG A 66 10.87 -3.70 -26.06
C ARG A 66 9.91 -4.80 -26.55
N GLN A 67 10.06 -5.24 -27.80
CA GLN A 67 9.31 -6.37 -28.38
C GLN A 67 9.73 -7.74 -27.81
N SER A 68 11.00 -7.94 -27.41
CA SER A 68 11.45 -9.20 -26.79
C SER A 68 10.95 -9.44 -25.35
N PHE A 69 10.32 -8.44 -24.72
CA PHE A 69 9.64 -8.58 -23.42
C PHE A 69 8.18 -9.07 -23.55
N LEU A 70 7.65 -9.11 -24.78
CA LEU A 70 6.28 -9.51 -25.11
C LEU A 70 6.19 -10.83 -25.88
N ASP A 71 7.32 -11.40 -26.31
CA ASP A 71 7.37 -12.59 -27.17
C ASP A 71 7.74 -13.88 -26.40
N LEU A 72 7.25 -14.01 -25.17
CA LEU A 72 7.20 -15.30 -24.49
C LEU A 72 5.99 -16.08 -25.02
N GLY A 73 6.27 -16.87 -26.05
CA GLY A 73 5.34 -17.76 -26.75
C GLY A 73 4.41 -18.51 -25.81
N HIS A 74 3.12 -18.15 -25.92
CA HIS A 74 1.99 -18.93 -25.46
C HIS A 74 1.05 -19.09 -26.66
N ASP A 75 1.41 -19.94 -27.61
CA ASP A 75 0.53 -20.36 -28.71
C ASP A 75 -0.64 -21.25 -28.24
N GLY A 76 -1.00 -21.18 -26.96
CA GLY A 76 -2.18 -21.79 -26.39
C GLY A 76 -3.17 -20.72 -25.97
N ARG A 77 -4.42 -20.82 -26.45
CA ARG A 77 -5.58 -20.03 -25.96
C ARG A 77 -5.77 -20.04 -24.43
N HIS A 78 -5.03 -20.89 -23.72
CA HIS A 78 -5.06 -21.13 -22.28
C HIS A 78 -3.78 -20.70 -21.55
N GLY A 79 -2.91 -19.90 -22.18
CA GLY A 79 -1.73 -19.34 -21.54
C GLY A 79 -2.08 -18.47 -20.32
N HIS A 80 -1.24 -18.52 -19.30
CA HIS A 80 -1.45 -17.78 -18.06
C HIS A 80 -1.26 -16.27 -18.31
N ARG A 81 -2.32 -15.45 -18.14
CA ARG A 81 -2.29 -14.01 -18.51
C ARG A 81 -1.53 -13.13 -17.52
N VAL A 82 -1.52 -13.49 -16.24
CA VAL A 82 -0.82 -12.70 -15.21
C VAL A 82 0.64 -13.13 -15.16
N PRO A 83 1.60 -12.20 -15.23
CA PRO A 83 3.02 -12.54 -15.09
C PRO A 83 3.32 -13.20 -13.75
N TRP A 84 4.11 -14.28 -13.75
CA TRP A 84 4.47 -15.02 -12.54
C TRP A 84 5.07 -14.14 -11.43
N ARG A 85 5.77 -13.07 -11.82
CA ARG A 85 6.38 -12.10 -10.89
C ARG A 85 5.34 -11.45 -9.99
N GLN A 86 4.13 -11.19 -10.48
CA GLN A 86 3.08 -10.60 -9.66
C GLN A 86 2.61 -11.56 -8.56
N TYR A 87 2.55 -12.87 -8.85
CA TYR A 87 2.24 -13.89 -7.82
C TYR A 87 3.31 -13.96 -6.75
N VAL A 88 4.59 -13.89 -7.14
CA VAL A 88 5.68 -13.88 -6.17
C VAL A 88 5.64 -12.62 -5.30
N SER A 89 5.38 -11.45 -5.89
CA SER A 89 5.20 -10.20 -5.13
C SER A 89 4.05 -10.32 -4.13
N LEU A 90 2.90 -10.87 -4.53
CA LEU A 90 1.75 -11.10 -3.65
C LEU A 90 2.03 -12.14 -2.56
N ALA A 91 2.74 -13.22 -2.89
CA ALA A 91 3.12 -14.24 -1.91
C ALA A 91 4.05 -13.65 -0.84
N VAL A 92 5.07 -12.88 -1.25
CA VAL A 92 5.94 -12.16 -0.31
C VAL A 92 5.12 -11.19 0.53
N TRP A 93 4.22 -10.43 -0.09
CA TRP A 93 3.33 -9.52 0.64
C TRP A 93 2.52 -10.22 1.73
N TYR A 94 1.87 -11.35 1.42
CA TYR A 94 1.11 -12.11 2.41
C TYR A 94 1.99 -12.69 3.52
N LEU A 95 3.20 -13.14 3.21
CA LEU A 95 4.16 -13.59 4.22
C LEU A 95 4.54 -12.45 5.18
N LEU A 96 4.66 -11.22 4.69
CA LEU A 96 4.91 -10.05 5.54
C LEU A 96 3.72 -9.75 6.47
N LEU A 97 2.48 -9.86 5.98
CA LEU A 97 1.29 -9.69 6.82
C LEU A 97 1.22 -10.75 7.93
N VAL A 98 1.50 -12.02 7.61
CA VAL A 98 1.54 -13.11 8.60
C VAL A 98 2.67 -12.91 9.61
N MET A 99 3.85 -12.51 9.14
CA MET A 99 4.99 -12.21 10.01
C MET A 99 4.64 -11.09 11.00
N GLU A 100 4.04 -10.00 10.53
CA GLU A 100 3.60 -8.91 11.39
C GLU A 100 2.51 -9.34 12.37
N TYR A 101 1.56 -10.15 11.92
CA TYR A 101 0.51 -10.72 12.78
C TYR A 101 1.14 -11.48 13.94
N ILE A 102 2.11 -12.37 13.66
CA ILE A 102 2.85 -13.14 14.67
C ILE A 102 3.62 -12.21 15.62
N VAL A 103 4.32 -11.20 15.10
CA VAL A 103 5.04 -10.21 15.93
C VAL A 103 4.10 -9.54 16.92
N VAL A 104 2.95 -9.05 16.45
CA VAL A 104 1.96 -8.41 17.34
C VAL A 104 1.39 -9.41 18.36
N ARG A 105 1.11 -10.65 17.97
CA ARG A 105 0.66 -11.69 18.91
C ARG A 105 1.71 -11.98 20.00
N ILE A 106 2.99 -11.98 19.65
CA ILE A 106 4.08 -12.11 20.63
C ILE A 106 4.10 -10.90 21.56
N VAL A 107 3.95 -9.68 21.02
CA VAL A 107 3.92 -8.45 21.83
C VAL A 107 2.73 -8.42 22.79
N CYS A 108 1.57 -8.94 22.38
CA CYS A 108 0.42 -9.13 23.28
C CYS A 108 0.71 -10.04 24.48
N GLN A 109 1.68 -10.97 24.39
CA GLN A 109 2.08 -11.78 25.54
C GLN A 109 2.79 -10.96 26.63
N PHE A 110 3.23 -9.74 26.29
CA PHE A 110 3.82 -8.78 27.20
C PHE A 110 2.84 -7.70 27.66
N ASP A 111 1.52 -7.94 27.55
CA ASP A 111 0.46 -7.00 27.96
C ASP A 111 0.48 -5.67 27.19
N ILE A 112 0.83 -5.75 25.90
CA ILE A 112 0.87 -4.60 24.98
C ILE A 112 0.04 -4.93 23.72
N PRO A 113 -1.08 -4.21 23.48
CA PRO A 113 -1.77 -3.31 24.41
C PRO A 113 -2.36 -4.07 25.61
N ARG A 114 -2.72 -3.37 26.70
CA ARG A 114 -3.19 -3.99 27.96
C ARG A 114 -4.53 -4.70 27.80
N ASP A 115 -5.27 -4.33 26.77
CA ASP A 115 -6.59 -4.85 26.43
C ASP A 115 -6.56 -5.85 25.26
N CYS A 116 -5.40 -6.45 24.96
CA CYS A 116 -5.29 -7.43 23.89
C CYS A 116 -6.21 -8.64 24.13
N LYS A 117 -7.06 -8.94 23.15
CA LYS A 117 -8.07 -10.00 23.28
C LYS A 117 -7.43 -11.40 23.15
N PRO A 118 -7.83 -12.38 23.97
CA PRO A 118 -7.47 -13.78 23.73
C PRO A 118 -8.08 -14.26 22.42
N HIS A 119 -7.40 -15.12 21.67
CA HIS A 119 -7.89 -15.59 20.37
C HIS A 119 -8.21 -17.08 20.40
N GLY A 120 -9.43 -17.44 19.98
CA GLY A 120 -9.77 -18.81 19.63
C GLY A 120 -9.27 -19.20 18.23
N ASN A 121 -9.33 -20.49 17.93
CA ASN A 121 -8.94 -21.01 16.61
C ASN A 121 -9.83 -20.47 15.49
N LEU A 122 -11.14 -20.31 15.75
CA LEU A 122 -12.09 -19.79 14.76
C LEU A 122 -11.87 -18.30 14.51
N ASP A 123 -11.68 -17.50 15.58
CA ASP A 123 -11.41 -16.07 15.47
C ASP A 123 -10.12 -15.84 14.67
N THR A 124 -9.08 -16.63 14.95
CA THR A 124 -7.81 -16.56 14.21
C THR A 124 -7.99 -16.81 12.70
N ILE A 125 -8.82 -17.79 12.32
CA ILE A 125 -9.09 -18.07 10.90
C ILE A 125 -9.82 -16.90 10.25
N PHE A 126 -10.81 -16.34 10.94
CA PHE A 126 -11.57 -15.19 10.46
C PHE A 126 -10.69 -13.93 10.33
N ASP A 127 -9.85 -13.67 11.33
CA ASP A 127 -8.86 -12.59 11.34
C ASP A 127 -7.92 -12.70 10.15
N LEU A 128 -7.37 -13.90 9.88
CA LEU A 128 -6.51 -14.14 8.73
C LEU A 128 -7.26 -13.95 7.41
N GLN A 129 -8.53 -14.38 7.31
CA GLN A 129 -9.35 -14.17 6.12
C GLN A 129 -9.53 -12.67 5.83
N VAL A 130 -9.92 -11.88 6.83
CA VAL A 130 -10.10 -10.42 6.66
C VAL A 130 -8.77 -9.76 6.35
N MET A 131 -7.70 -10.15 7.05
CA MET A 131 -6.35 -9.64 6.82
C MET A 131 -5.88 -9.90 5.38
N PHE A 132 -6.08 -11.10 4.85
CA PHE A 132 -5.71 -11.41 3.47
C PHE A 132 -6.58 -10.72 2.43
N MET A 133 -7.88 -10.58 2.69
CA MET A 133 -8.79 -9.87 1.79
C MET A 133 -8.45 -8.38 1.71
N MET A 134 -8.35 -7.69 2.85
CA MET A 134 -7.98 -6.27 2.88
C MET A 134 -6.53 -6.06 2.48
N GLY A 135 -5.63 -6.95 2.87
CA GLY A 135 -4.22 -6.94 2.45
C GLY A 135 -4.05 -7.11 0.94
N PHE A 136 -4.90 -7.91 0.29
CA PHE A 136 -4.96 -8.00 -1.17
C PHE A 136 -5.38 -6.67 -1.79
N MET A 137 -6.48 -6.08 -1.30
CA MET A 137 -6.93 -4.77 -1.76
C MET A 137 -5.82 -3.71 -1.61
N LEU A 138 -5.11 -3.73 -0.48
CA LEU A 138 -3.97 -2.85 -0.23
C LEU A 138 -2.87 -3.05 -1.29
N ALA A 139 -2.48 -4.29 -1.56
CA ALA A 139 -1.44 -4.62 -2.54
C ALA A 139 -1.82 -4.24 -3.98
N ILE A 140 -3.11 -4.36 -4.33
CA ILE A 140 -3.62 -3.95 -5.63
C ILE A 140 -3.61 -2.43 -5.75
N LEU A 141 -4.22 -1.72 -4.81
CA LEU A 141 -4.37 -0.27 -4.87
C LEU A 141 -3.01 0.44 -4.79
N THR A 142 -2.12 0.02 -3.90
CA THR A 142 -0.79 0.64 -3.72
C THR A 142 0.24 0.15 -4.74
N GLY A 143 -0.16 -0.75 -5.65
CA GLY A 143 0.69 -1.27 -6.70
C GLY A 143 1.81 -2.20 -6.20
N VAL A 144 1.80 -2.69 -4.95
CA VAL A 144 2.84 -3.60 -4.42
C VAL A 144 3.04 -4.84 -5.29
N HIS A 145 1.98 -5.33 -5.93
CA HIS A 145 2.06 -6.45 -6.87
C HIS A 145 2.80 -6.11 -8.18
N MET A 146 2.96 -4.82 -8.51
CA MET A 146 3.62 -4.35 -9.73
C MET A 146 5.15 -4.43 -9.57
N PRO A 147 5.89 -4.91 -10.60
CA PRO A 147 7.33 -5.13 -10.49
C PRO A 147 8.15 -3.89 -10.11
N ASP A 148 7.81 -2.72 -10.68
CA ASP A 148 8.53 -1.46 -10.41
C ASP A 148 8.39 -1.03 -8.94
N ARG A 149 7.14 -1.03 -8.44
CA ARG A 149 6.82 -0.70 -7.05
C ARG A 149 7.43 -1.70 -6.08
N PHE A 150 7.32 -3.00 -6.37
CA PHE A 150 7.91 -4.05 -5.55
C PHE A 150 9.44 -3.89 -5.46
N ALA A 151 10.10 -3.64 -6.58
CA ALA A 151 11.55 -3.40 -6.62
C ALA A 151 11.95 -2.13 -5.87
N TYR A 152 11.12 -1.08 -5.90
CA TYR A 152 11.32 0.13 -5.11
C TYR A 152 11.29 -0.17 -3.61
N LEU A 153 10.25 -0.86 -3.14
CA LEU A 153 10.04 -1.18 -1.73
C LEU A 153 11.12 -2.13 -1.21
N PHE A 154 11.35 -3.25 -1.90
CA PHE A 154 12.26 -4.31 -1.47
C PHE A 154 13.68 -4.18 -2.06
N CYS A 155 14.15 -2.94 -2.19
CA CYS A 155 15.51 -2.64 -2.61
C CYS A 155 16.47 -2.77 -1.41
N PHE A 156 17.09 -3.95 -1.26
CA PHE A 156 18.07 -4.22 -0.19
C PHE A 156 19.51 -3.85 -0.55
N LYS A 157 19.80 -3.70 -1.85
CA LYS A 157 21.15 -3.38 -2.35
C LYS A 157 21.19 -1.91 -2.77
N GLY A 158 22.17 -1.16 -2.27
CA GLY A 158 22.41 0.24 -2.66
C GLY A 158 22.75 1.15 -1.48
N PRO A 159 23.03 2.43 -1.74
CA PRO A 159 23.41 3.39 -0.69
C PRO A 159 22.25 3.74 0.27
N ARG A 160 21.01 3.40 -0.11
CA ARG A 160 19.80 3.62 0.69
C ARG A 160 18.96 2.33 0.67
N PRO A 161 19.17 1.39 1.61
CA PRO A 161 18.50 0.10 1.62
C PRO A 161 17.03 0.24 2.05
N ARG A 162 16.19 0.70 1.11
CA ARG A 162 14.76 0.97 1.31
C ARG A 162 14.00 -0.23 1.86
N GLY A 163 14.38 -1.46 1.45
CA GLY A 163 13.76 -2.68 1.96
C GLY A 163 13.93 -2.85 3.46
N ILE A 164 15.11 -2.53 4.00
CA ILE A 164 15.36 -2.58 5.45
C ILE A 164 14.51 -1.52 6.16
N ALA A 165 14.49 -0.29 5.63
CA ALA A 165 13.68 0.78 6.21
C ALA A 165 12.19 0.43 6.21
N PHE A 166 11.67 -0.15 5.11
CA PHE A 166 10.28 -0.60 5.01
C PHE A 166 9.96 -1.66 6.07
N LEU A 167 10.78 -2.71 6.16
CA LEU A 167 10.57 -3.80 7.12
C LEU A 167 10.66 -3.30 8.57
N LEU A 168 11.64 -2.46 8.89
CA LEU A 168 11.79 -1.90 10.24
C LEU A 168 10.59 -1.04 10.62
N VAL A 169 10.16 -0.13 9.73
CA VAL A 169 8.99 0.71 10.01
C VAL A 169 7.74 -0.15 10.16
N MET A 170 7.53 -1.14 9.28
CA MET A 170 6.37 -2.02 9.36
C MET A 170 6.33 -2.78 10.69
N VAL A 171 7.42 -3.47 11.04
CA VAL A 171 7.55 -4.31 12.25
C VAL A 171 7.48 -3.52 13.55
N VAL A 172 7.99 -2.29 13.56
CA VAL A 172 7.97 -1.45 14.76
C VAL A 172 6.62 -0.73 14.92
N SER A 173 5.90 -0.48 13.82
CA SER A 173 4.67 0.33 13.88
C SER A 173 3.56 -0.34 14.66
N GLY A 174 3.37 -1.67 14.55
CA GLY A 174 2.39 -2.40 15.36
C GLY A 174 2.67 -2.27 16.87
N PRO A 175 3.84 -2.70 17.37
CA PRO A 175 4.20 -2.58 18.78
C PRO A 175 4.18 -1.15 19.31
N VAL A 176 4.64 -0.17 18.52
CA VAL A 176 4.58 1.26 18.91
C VAL A 176 3.13 1.70 19.05
N TRP A 177 2.26 1.34 18.09
CA TRP A 177 0.83 1.68 18.16
C TRP A 177 0.16 1.05 19.38
N GLY A 178 0.38 -0.23 19.63
CA GLY A 178 -0.13 -0.91 20.83
C GLY A 178 0.41 -0.32 22.13
N SER A 179 1.65 0.19 22.13
CA SER A 179 2.24 0.85 23.30
C SER A 179 1.60 2.22 23.60
N LEU A 180 0.95 2.88 22.63
CA LEU A 180 0.25 4.14 22.89
C LEU A 180 -0.90 3.96 23.88
N ASP A 181 -1.51 2.77 23.94
CA ASP A 181 -2.55 2.44 24.91
C ASP A 181 -2.03 2.41 26.36
N THR A 182 -0.72 2.19 26.55
CA THR A 182 -0.13 2.22 27.89
C THR A 182 -0.01 3.64 28.48
N ILE A 183 -0.16 4.66 27.64
CA ILE A 183 -0.09 6.06 28.03
C ILE A 183 -1.52 6.54 28.27
N ASP A 184 -1.91 6.73 29.54
CA ASP A 184 -3.28 7.05 29.96
C ASP A 184 -3.90 8.28 29.25
N SER A 185 -3.08 9.23 28.80
CA SER A 185 -3.58 10.38 28.03
C SER A 185 -3.91 10.04 26.58
N LEU A 186 -3.24 9.04 26.00
CA LEU A 186 -3.43 8.60 24.62
C LEU A 186 -4.47 7.48 24.50
N SER A 187 -4.59 6.59 25.50
CA SER A 187 -5.64 5.56 25.53
C SER A 187 -7.05 6.15 25.64
N ARG A 188 -7.17 7.36 26.20
CA ARG A 188 -8.42 8.13 26.20
C ARG A 188 -8.74 8.79 24.87
N ILE A 189 -7.83 8.80 23.90
CA ILE A 189 -8.11 9.31 22.55
C ILE A 189 -9.01 8.29 21.84
N SER A 190 -10.28 8.29 22.21
CA SER A 190 -11.33 7.70 21.42
C SER A 190 -11.79 8.73 20.40
N PHE A 191 -12.04 8.30 19.15
CA PHE A 191 -12.72 9.13 18.15
C PHE A 191 -14.22 9.27 18.46
N THR A 192 -14.57 9.45 19.74
CA THR A 192 -15.92 9.70 20.24
C THR A 192 -16.08 11.17 20.54
N SER A 193 -17.31 11.68 20.47
CA SER A 193 -17.61 13.09 20.76
C SER A 193 -17.20 13.49 22.19
N SER A 194 -17.27 12.57 23.15
CA SER A 194 -16.90 12.80 24.55
C SER A 194 -15.45 13.25 24.73
N PHE A 195 -14.52 12.75 23.91
CA PHE A 195 -13.09 13.11 24.02
C PHE A 195 -12.84 14.61 23.81
N PHE A 196 -13.63 15.24 22.93
CA PHE A 196 -13.51 16.66 22.60
C PHE A 196 -14.18 17.58 23.62
N GLU A 197 -15.06 17.06 24.48
CA GLU A 197 -15.76 17.84 25.50
C GLU A 197 -14.94 18.00 26.79
N GLU A 198 -14.01 17.08 27.07
CA GLU A 198 -13.28 17.06 28.34
C GLU A 198 -12.21 18.14 28.51
N SER A 199 -11.52 18.57 27.44
CA SER A 199 -10.40 19.51 27.53
C SER A 199 -10.08 20.22 26.22
N PHE A 200 -9.75 21.52 26.30
CA PHE A 200 -9.25 22.29 25.15
C PHE A 200 -7.96 21.70 24.56
N VAL A 201 -7.12 21.07 25.38
CA VAL A 201 -5.88 20.41 24.92
C VAL A 201 -6.21 19.23 24.00
N ASN A 202 -7.25 18.44 24.32
CA ASN A 202 -7.71 17.32 23.50
C ASN A 202 -8.20 17.79 22.13
N VAL A 203 -8.92 18.92 22.10
CA VAL A 203 -9.34 19.57 20.85
C VAL A 203 -8.15 19.96 20.00
N LEU A 204 -7.11 20.59 20.59
CA LEU A 204 -5.90 20.95 19.85
C LEU A 204 -5.15 19.73 19.30
N ILE A 205 -5.03 18.66 20.09
CA ILE A 205 -4.41 17.40 19.66
C ILE A 205 -5.18 16.81 18.47
N GLY A 206 -6.51 16.71 18.59
CA GLY A 206 -7.36 16.20 17.51
C GLY A 206 -7.29 17.06 16.24
N LEU A 207 -7.28 18.39 16.38
CA LEU A 207 -7.08 19.31 15.24
C LEU A 207 -5.71 19.13 14.59
N ALA A 208 -4.65 18.93 15.38
CA ALA A 208 -3.31 18.71 14.85
C ALA A 208 -3.23 17.39 14.07
N PHE A 209 -3.78 16.30 14.61
CA PHE A 209 -3.86 15.01 13.90
C PHE A 209 -4.74 15.10 12.65
N GLY A 210 -5.89 15.76 12.73
CA GLY A 210 -6.78 15.99 11.60
C GLY A 210 -6.10 16.81 10.49
N ALA A 211 -5.38 17.88 10.84
CA ALA A 211 -4.63 18.69 9.90
C ALA A 211 -3.48 17.90 9.26
N ALA A 212 -2.76 17.07 10.02
CA ALA A 212 -1.71 16.22 9.50
C ALA A 212 -2.26 15.16 8.52
N ALA A 213 -3.38 14.53 8.85
CA ALA A 213 -4.06 13.57 7.99
C ALA A 213 -4.57 14.24 6.70
N ALA A 214 -5.21 15.40 6.81
CA ALA A 214 -5.67 16.19 5.67
C ALA A 214 -4.51 16.63 4.78
N PHE A 215 -3.40 17.09 5.37
CA PHE A 215 -2.20 17.43 4.63
C PHE A 215 -1.63 16.22 3.87
N LEU A 216 -1.49 15.07 4.52
CA LEU A 216 -1.01 13.84 3.87
C LEU A 216 -1.93 13.41 2.72
N LEU A 217 -3.25 13.49 2.91
CA LEU A 217 -4.23 13.20 1.87
C LEU A 217 -4.05 14.16 0.68
N LEU A 218 -4.13 15.47 0.92
CA LEU A 218 -4.01 16.49 -0.12
C LEU A 218 -2.67 16.40 -0.85
N TRP A 219 -1.58 16.13 -0.12
CA TRP A 219 -0.26 15.93 -0.69
C TRP A 219 -0.22 14.75 -1.68
N HIS A 220 -0.79 13.59 -1.33
CA HIS A 220 -0.81 12.45 -2.25
C HIS A 220 -1.68 12.70 -3.47
N PHE A 221 -2.82 13.40 -3.33
CA PHE A 221 -3.64 13.79 -4.47
C PHE A 221 -2.94 14.81 -5.37
N TYR A 222 -2.22 15.76 -4.77
CA TYR A 222 -1.36 16.68 -5.51
C TYR A 222 -0.24 15.94 -6.26
N CYS A 223 0.45 15.00 -5.61
CA CYS A 223 1.44 14.16 -6.27
C CYS A 223 0.84 13.36 -7.43
N ALA A 224 -0.35 12.77 -7.24
CA ALA A 224 -1.08 12.05 -8.27
C ALA A 224 -1.35 12.94 -9.47
N PHE A 225 -1.86 14.16 -9.24
CA PHE A 225 -2.19 15.15 -10.26
C PHE A 225 -0.96 15.61 -11.05
N MET A 226 0.16 15.88 -10.35
CA MET A 226 1.37 16.41 -10.97
C MET A 226 2.17 15.37 -11.77
N HIS A 227 2.11 14.09 -11.39
CA HIS A 227 2.98 13.05 -11.93
C HIS A 227 2.26 12.02 -12.82
N ASN A 228 0.94 12.10 -12.98
CA ASN A 228 0.18 11.20 -13.82
C ASN A 228 -0.60 11.95 -14.90
N GLN A 229 -0.95 11.23 -15.96
CA GLN A 229 -1.98 11.70 -16.89
C GLN A 229 -3.32 11.82 -16.15
N ILE A 230 -4.24 12.63 -16.69
CA ILE A 230 -5.57 12.84 -16.09
C ILE A 230 -6.30 11.52 -15.83
N SER A 231 -6.23 10.56 -16.75
CA SER A 231 -6.81 9.21 -16.57
C SER A 231 -6.23 8.48 -15.36
N GLY A 232 -4.90 8.52 -15.17
CA GLY A 232 -4.22 7.95 -14.01
C GLY A 232 -4.59 8.67 -12.71
N PHE A 233 -4.66 10.00 -12.73
CA PHE A 233 -5.13 10.79 -11.58
C PHE A 233 -6.57 10.45 -11.20
N LEU A 234 -7.48 10.32 -12.17
CA LEU A 234 -8.87 9.96 -11.93
C LEU A 234 -9.00 8.53 -11.41
N ALA A 235 -8.23 7.57 -11.94
CA ALA A 235 -8.20 6.21 -11.43
C ALA A 235 -7.69 6.15 -9.98
N TYR A 236 -6.59 6.85 -9.68
CA TYR A 236 -6.06 7.01 -8.34
C TYR A 236 -7.10 7.64 -7.40
N SER A 237 -7.61 8.81 -7.74
CA SER A 237 -8.53 9.58 -6.91
C SER A 237 -9.85 8.84 -6.70
N GLY A 238 -10.44 8.34 -7.78
CA GLY A 238 -11.72 7.63 -7.74
C GLY A 238 -11.67 6.36 -6.90
N SER A 239 -10.60 5.56 -7.02
CA SER A 239 -10.46 4.33 -6.24
C SER A 239 -10.28 4.56 -4.74
N ARG A 240 -9.66 5.69 -4.33
CA ARG A 240 -9.48 6.03 -2.91
C ARG A 240 -10.72 6.70 -2.36
N LEU A 241 -11.24 7.71 -3.06
CA LEU A 241 -12.44 8.42 -2.64
C LEU A 241 -13.63 7.47 -2.49
N SER A 242 -13.79 6.46 -3.35
CA SER A 242 -14.87 5.48 -3.19
C SER A 242 -14.79 4.71 -1.87
N ILE A 243 -13.59 4.30 -1.44
CA ILE A 243 -13.37 3.61 -0.16
C ILE A 243 -13.62 4.56 1.01
N TRP A 244 -13.11 5.79 0.93
CA TRP A 244 -13.34 6.81 1.95
C TRP A 244 -14.82 7.19 2.08
N ILE A 245 -15.53 7.34 0.95
CA ILE A 245 -16.97 7.58 0.93
C ILE A 245 -17.72 6.39 1.51
N PHE A 246 -17.33 5.16 1.18
CA PHE A 246 -17.94 3.95 1.73
C PHE A 246 -17.86 3.94 3.26
N TYR A 247 -16.67 4.11 3.84
CA TYR A 247 -16.52 4.17 5.30
C TYR A 247 -17.18 5.41 5.91
N GLY A 248 -17.17 6.56 5.21
CA GLY A 248 -17.86 7.77 5.66
C GLY A 248 -19.37 7.59 5.76
N VAL A 249 -20.00 6.98 4.75
CA VAL A 249 -21.42 6.63 4.75
C VAL A 249 -21.71 5.59 5.83
N TYR A 250 -20.86 4.57 5.96
CA TYR A 250 -21.00 3.55 7.00
C TYR A 250 -21.01 4.17 8.41
N LEU A 251 -20.02 5.01 8.71
CA LEU A 251 -19.90 5.69 10.01
C LEU A 251 -21.07 6.66 10.25
N TYR A 252 -21.53 7.36 9.22
CA TYR A 252 -22.70 8.25 9.32
C TYR A 252 -23.98 7.47 9.66
N ILE A 253 -24.23 6.34 8.98
CA ILE A 253 -25.38 5.48 9.27
C ILE A 253 -25.27 4.93 10.69
N ALA A 254 -24.10 4.44 11.08
CA ALA A 254 -23.88 3.90 12.42
C ALA A 254 -24.09 4.97 13.51
N ALA A 255 -23.61 6.20 13.30
CA ALA A 255 -23.78 7.32 14.23
C ALA A 255 -25.24 7.80 14.37
N THR A 256 -26.07 7.55 13.36
CA THR A 256 -27.50 7.92 13.37
C THR A 256 -28.43 6.78 13.80
N THR A 257 -27.90 5.56 13.94
CA THR A 257 -28.67 4.40 14.36
C THR A 257 -28.74 4.33 15.89
N THR A 258 -29.95 4.29 16.45
CA THR A 258 -30.13 4.10 17.89
C THR A 258 -29.66 2.70 18.30
N ASN A 259 -29.01 2.59 19.47
CA ASN A 259 -28.45 1.34 20.01
C ASN A 259 -27.23 0.75 19.30
N VAL A 260 -26.57 1.52 18.44
CA VAL A 260 -25.27 1.14 17.87
C VAL A 260 -24.18 1.99 18.51
N GLU A 261 -23.08 1.36 18.91
CA GLU A 261 -21.87 2.06 19.29
C GLU A 261 -20.85 1.98 18.16
N VAL A 262 -20.32 3.14 17.76
CA VAL A 262 -19.32 3.23 16.70
C VAL A 262 -17.95 3.07 17.33
N HIS A 263 -17.35 1.91 17.11
CA HIS A 263 -15.97 1.63 17.47
C HIS A 263 -15.14 1.57 16.19
N LEU A 264 -14.47 2.67 15.87
CA LEU A 264 -13.58 2.70 14.71
C LEU A 264 -12.34 1.86 15.03
N HIS A 265 -12.32 0.64 14.52
CA HIS A 265 -11.22 -0.28 14.75
C HIS A 265 -9.94 0.26 14.10
N HIS A 266 -8.84 0.22 14.85
CA HIS A 266 -7.53 0.71 14.40
C HIS A 266 -7.07 0.08 13.09
N TYR A 267 -7.50 -1.15 12.77
CA TYR A 267 -7.14 -1.79 11.51
C TYR A 267 -7.69 -1.03 10.29
N VAL A 268 -8.88 -0.43 10.40
CA VAL A 268 -9.47 0.39 9.34
C VAL A 268 -8.69 1.69 9.17
N ILE A 269 -8.24 2.30 10.27
CA ILE A 269 -7.41 3.51 10.23
C ILE A 269 -6.09 3.22 9.51
N GLY A 270 -5.38 2.16 9.92
CA GLY A 270 -4.15 1.73 9.28
C GLY A 270 -4.33 1.45 7.78
N PHE A 271 -5.41 0.75 7.42
CA PHE A 271 -5.78 0.48 6.03
C PHE A 271 -6.02 1.77 5.23
N LEU A 272 -6.85 2.69 5.73
CA LEU A 272 -7.18 3.96 5.07
C LEU A 272 -5.97 4.87 4.87
N ILE A 273 -5.01 4.84 5.80
CA ILE A 273 -3.73 5.55 5.67
C ILE A 273 -2.87 4.89 4.60
N ALA A 274 -2.73 3.56 4.64
CA ALA A 274 -1.86 2.82 3.74
C ALA A 274 -2.31 2.87 2.26
N ILE A 275 -3.62 2.91 1.97
CA ILE A 275 -4.12 2.96 0.57
C ILE A 275 -3.69 4.23 -0.20
N LEU A 276 -3.28 5.29 0.51
CA LEU A 276 -2.75 6.52 -0.11
C LEU A 276 -1.35 6.31 -0.70
N ALA A 277 -0.62 5.30 -0.22
CA ALA A 277 0.80 5.16 -0.46
C ALA A 277 1.13 4.34 -1.72
N GLU A 278 0.76 4.85 -2.89
CA GLU A 278 1.05 4.22 -4.19
C GLU A 278 2.44 4.61 -4.76
N PHE A 279 2.94 5.80 -4.46
CA PHE A 279 4.05 6.41 -5.19
C PHE A 279 5.45 6.00 -4.72
N ASN A 280 6.40 5.91 -5.64
CA ASN A 280 7.81 5.58 -5.40
C ASN A 280 8.62 6.72 -4.76
N HIS A 281 8.21 7.19 -3.59
CA HIS A 281 8.94 8.17 -2.78
C HIS A 281 9.02 7.76 -1.29
N PRO A 282 9.98 8.30 -0.51
CA PRO A 282 10.22 7.88 0.87
C PRO A 282 9.01 8.05 1.79
N ILE A 283 8.26 9.15 1.65
CA ILE A 283 7.06 9.38 2.46
C ILE A 283 6.02 8.27 2.24
N SER A 284 5.77 7.87 1.00
CA SER A 284 4.82 6.81 0.67
C SER A 284 5.34 5.45 1.16
N LEU A 285 6.65 5.20 1.11
CA LEU A 285 7.25 4.01 1.73
C LEU A 285 6.93 3.93 3.23
N VAL A 286 7.15 5.04 3.97
CA VAL A 286 6.89 5.10 5.41
C VAL A 286 5.40 4.99 5.71
N VAL A 287 4.54 5.71 4.98
CA VAL A 287 3.08 5.67 5.14
C VAL A 287 2.54 4.28 4.86
N LEU A 288 3.01 3.60 3.81
CA LEU A 288 2.62 2.21 3.53
C LEU A 288 3.07 1.27 4.64
N ALA A 289 4.33 1.35 5.05
CA ALA A 289 4.88 0.47 6.09
C ALA A 289 4.15 0.67 7.42
N ALA A 290 4.02 1.91 7.88
CA ALA A 290 3.37 2.23 9.15
C ALA A 290 1.87 1.92 9.13
N GLY A 291 1.17 2.32 8.07
CA GLY A 291 -0.25 2.02 7.91
C GLY A 291 -0.53 0.51 7.83
N THR A 292 0.35 -0.27 7.18
CA THR A 292 0.25 -1.75 7.15
C THR A 292 0.50 -2.36 8.53
N GLY A 293 1.51 -1.87 9.27
CA GLY A 293 1.77 -2.32 10.64
C GLY A 293 0.58 -2.05 11.58
N ILE A 294 0.01 -0.84 11.54
CA ILE A 294 -1.19 -0.48 12.32
C ILE A 294 -2.40 -1.31 11.88
N PHE A 295 -2.56 -1.54 10.58
CA PHE A 295 -3.61 -2.41 10.03
C PHE A 295 -3.55 -3.82 10.61
N VAL A 296 -2.39 -4.47 10.54
CA VAL A 296 -2.22 -5.84 11.04
C VAL A 296 -2.31 -5.87 12.56
N GLN A 297 -1.78 -4.86 13.25
CA GLN A 297 -1.89 -4.75 14.71
C GLN A 297 -3.34 -4.70 15.16
N GLY A 298 -4.18 -3.90 14.50
CA GLY A 298 -5.59 -3.78 14.87
C GLY A 298 -6.33 -5.11 14.79
N ILE A 299 -6.06 -5.92 13.76
CA ILE A 299 -6.65 -7.26 13.64
C ILE A 299 -6.06 -8.22 14.68
N SER A 300 -4.73 -8.25 14.81
CA SER A 300 -4.02 -9.19 15.68
C SER A 300 -4.27 -8.97 17.18
N ALA A 301 -4.52 -7.72 17.61
CA ALA A 301 -4.80 -7.40 19.00
C ALA A 301 -6.29 -7.47 19.35
N TYR A 302 -7.19 -7.10 18.42
CA TYR A 302 -8.60 -6.81 18.72
C TYR A 302 -9.64 -7.62 17.94
N HIS A 303 -9.20 -8.56 17.10
CA HIS A 303 -10.00 -9.23 16.08
C HIS A 303 -10.44 -8.32 14.93
N ALA A 304 -10.77 -8.95 13.81
CA ALA A 304 -11.42 -8.32 12.66
C ALA A 304 -12.94 -8.17 12.90
N ASP A 305 -13.33 -7.60 14.03
CA ASP A 305 -14.74 -7.42 14.40
C ASP A 305 -15.46 -6.39 13.52
N ALA A 306 -16.78 -6.46 13.49
CA ALA A 306 -17.58 -5.47 12.78
C ALA A 306 -17.37 -4.08 13.40
N LEU A 307 -17.38 -3.03 12.57
CA LEU A 307 -17.24 -1.64 13.02
C LEU A 307 -18.41 -1.14 13.90
N THR A 308 -19.46 -1.94 14.04
CA THR A 308 -20.64 -1.65 14.86
C THR A 308 -20.90 -2.81 15.80
N GLU A 309 -21.07 -2.50 17.07
CA GLU A 309 -21.59 -3.44 18.06
C GLU A 309 -23.03 -3.05 18.40
N GLU A 310 -23.93 -4.03 18.38
CA GLU A 310 -25.28 -3.86 18.90
C GLU A 310 -25.19 -3.74 20.42
N LYS A 311 -25.74 -2.66 20.99
CA LYS A 311 -25.88 -2.55 22.44
C LYS A 311 -26.78 -3.69 22.90
N LYS A 312 -26.17 -4.71 23.52
CA LYS A 312 -26.88 -5.75 24.26
C LYS A 312 -27.55 -5.09 25.46
N HIS A 313 -28.68 -4.44 25.23
CA HIS A 313 -29.56 -3.99 26.29
C HIS A 313 -29.99 -5.23 27.04
N LEU A 314 -29.43 -5.41 28.24
CA LEU A 314 -30.01 -5.90 29.50
C LEU A 314 -31.42 -6.53 29.46
N LEU A 315 -31.75 -7.36 28.48
CA LEU A 315 -32.89 -8.28 28.54
C LEU A 315 -32.60 -9.44 29.50
N ALA A 316 -31.37 -9.52 30.02
CA ALA A 316 -30.99 -10.36 31.15
C ALA A 316 -31.42 -9.80 32.53
N LEU A 317 -32.11 -8.65 32.61
CA LEU A 317 -32.74 -8.18 33.85
C LEU A 317 -34.22 -8.59 33.99
N PHE A 318 -34.75 -9.36 33.04
CA PHE A 318 -36.15 -9.82 33.06
C PHE A 318 -36.34 -11.35 32.91
N PHE A 319 -35.27 -12.12 33.06
CA PHE A 319 -35.29 -13.58 33.20
C PHE A 319 -34.36 -14.01 34.34
#